data_AF-E9ABV8-F1
#
_entry.id   AF-E9ABV8-F1
#
_cell.length_a   1.000
_cell.length_b   1.000
_cell.length_c   1.000
_cell.angle_alpha   90.00
_cell.angle_beta   90.00
_cell.angle_gamma   90.00
#
_symmetry.space_group_name_H-M   'P 1'
#
loop_
_entity.id
_entity.type
_entity.pdbx_description
1 polymer ?
#
loop_
_entity_poly.entity_id
_entity_poly.type
_entity_poly.pdbx_seq_one_letter_code
_entity_poly.pdbx_strand_id
1 'polypeptide(L)'
;REFDRIDNPQFQGYKFDPNGEYVRRWLPELARLPTEWIHHPWNAPESVLHAAGIELGSNYPLPIVEIDAAKARLQQALSEMWQQEAASRAAIENGTEEGLGDSAESTPIAFPQDIQMAENHEPVRD
;
A
#
# COMPACT_ATOMS: atom_id res chain seq x y z
N ARG A 1 -6.77 17.20 -1.26
CA ARG A 1 -6.25 15.98 -1.92
C ARG A 1 -7.00 14.80 -1.30
N GLU A 2 -7.62 13.96 -2.11
CA GLU A 2 -8.46 12.83 -1.67
C GLU A 2 -7.54 11.64 -1.34
N PHE A 3 -7.03 11.58 -0.10
CA PHE A 3 -6.12 10.53 0.37
C PHE A 3 -6.82 9.41 1.16
N ASP A 4 -8.11 9.57 1.43
CA ASP A 4 -8.95 8.71 2.26
C ASP A 4 -9.70 7.64 1.46
N ARG A 5 -9.52 7.60 0.14
CA ARG A 5 -10.13 6.61 -0.74
C ARG A 5 -9.22 5.40 -0.92
N ILE A 6 -9.78 4.21 -0.64
CA ILE A 6 -9.18 2.92 -0.97
C ILE A 6 -9.97 2.30 -2.11
N ASP A 7 -9.29 1.92 -3.18
CA ASP A 7 -9.89 1.15 -4.26
C ASP A 7 -10.07 -0.31 -3.83
N ASN A 8 -11.24 -0.89 -4.10
CA ASN A 8 -11.48 -2.30 -3.88
C ASN A 8 -11.13 -3.10 -5.15
N PRO A 9 -10.06 -3.92 -5.14
CA PRO A 9 -9.62 -4.66 -6.32
C PRO A 9 -10.70 -5.56 -6.92
N GLN A 10 -11.58 -6.12 -6.10
CA GLN A 10 -12.68 -6.98 -6.55
C GLN A 10 -13.66 -6.20 -7.44
N PHE A 11 -14.13 -5.04 -6.98
CA PHE A 11 -15.06 -4.21 -7.75
C PHE A 11 -14.42 -3.59 -8.98
N GLN A 12 -13.13 -3.21 -8.89
CA GLN A 12 -12.40 -2.72 -10.05
C GLN A 12 -12.21 -3.85 -11.08
N GLY A 13 -11.96 -5.09 -10.63
CA GLY A 13 -11.92 -6.28 -11.47
C GLY A 13 -13.19 -6.46 -12.28
N TYR A 14 -14.37 -6.39 -11.65
CA TYR A 14 -15.65 -6.48 -12.37
C TYR A 14 -15.85 -5.37 -13.41
N LYS A 15 -15.34 -4.17 -13.14
CA LYS A 15 -15.48 -3.01 -14.03
C LYS A 15 -14.58 -3.12 -15.26
N PHE A 16 -13.34 -3.56 -15.08
CA PHE A 16 -12.32 -3.52 -16.14
C PHE A 16 -12.05 -4.89 -16.78
N ASP A 17 -12.35 -5.99 -16.09
CA ASP A 17 -12.13 -7.36 -16.55
C ASP A 17 -13.30 -8.28 -16.11
N PRO A 18 -14.52 -8.07 -16.62
CA PRO A 18 -15.72 -8.79 -16.14
C PRO A 18 -15.62 -10.32 -16.30
N ASN A 19 -14.85 -10.81 -17.27
CA ASN A 19 -14.66 -12.24 -17.53
C ASN A 19 -13.41 -12.82 -16.86
N GLY A 20 -12.55 -11.98 -16.29
CA GLY A 20 -11.28 -12.42 -15.72
C GLY A 20 -10.24 -12.80 -16.77
N GLU A 21 -10.39 -12.39 -18.04
CA GLU A 21 -9.46 -12.81 -19.10
C GLU A 21 -8.06 -12.25 -18.88
N TYR A 22 -7.97 -11.01 -18.39
CA TYR A 22 -6.69 -10.42 -18.04
C TYR A 22 -6.05 -11.19 -16.87
N VAL A 23 -6.81 -11.47 -15.82
CA VAL A 23 -6.32 -12.26 -14.67
C VAL A 23 -5.84 -13.63 -15.12
N ARG A 24 -6.63 -14.38 -15.89
CA ARG A 24 -6.27 -15.73 -16.37
C ARG A 24 -5.04 -15.74 -17.27
N ARG A 25 -4.80 -14.66 -18.02
CA ARG A 25 -3.64 -14.52 -18.90
C ARG A 25 -2.35 -14.34 -18.11
N TRP A 26 -2.40 -13.58 -17.01
CA TRP A 26 -1.22 -13.21 -16.25
C TRP A 26 -0.98 -14.08 -15.01
N LEU A 27 -2.03 -14.69 -14.47
CA LEU A 27 -2.00 -15.60 -13.32
C LEU A 27 -2.55 -16.97 -13.77
N PRO A 28 -1.73 -17.81 -14.43
CA PRO A 28 -2.17 -19.08 -14.99
C PRO A 28 -2.68 -20.08 -13.93
N GLU A 29 -2.27 -19.93 -12.67
CA GLU A 29 -2.79 -20.69 -11.53
C GLU A 29 -4.30 -20.47 -11.31
N LEU A 30 -4.83 -19.30 -11.70
CA LEU A 30 -6.26 -18.99 -11.64
C LEU A 30 -7.02 -19.32 -12.94
N ALA A 31 -6.34 -19.84 -13.97
CA ALA A 31 -6.91 -20.00 -15.31
C ALA A 31 -8.18 -20.87 -15.36
N ARG A 32 -8.34 -21.80 -14.40
CA ARG A 32 -9.47 -22.74 -14.33
C ARG A 32 -10.58 -22.31 -13.37
N LEU A 33 -10.37 -21.24 -12.60
CA LEU A 33 -11.35 -20.79 -11.61
C LEU A 33 -12.59 -20.21 -12.32
N PRO A 34 -13.83 -20.47 -11.89
CA PRO A 34 -15.00 -19.85 -12.53
C PRO A 34 -14.97 -18.32 -12.43
N THR A 35 -15.52 -17.63 -13.44
CA THR A 35 -15.53 -16.16 -13.52
C THR A 35 -16.16 -15.50 -12.29
N GLU A 36 -17.14 -16.15 -11.67
CA GLU A 36 -17.75 -15.68 -10.42
C GLU A 36 -16.70 -15.40 -9.34
N TRP A 37 -15.64 -16.20 -9.24
CA TRP A 37 -14.66 -16.15 -8.16
C TRP A 37 -13.31 -15.56 -8.57
N ILE A 38 -13.12 -15.20 -9.85
CA ILE A 38 -11.81 -14.83 -10.40
C ILE A 38 -11.19 -13.60 -9.73
N HIS A 39 -12.01 -12.67 -9.25
CA HIS A 39 -11.58 -11.44 -8.57
C HIS A 39 -11.62 -11.54 -7.04
N HIS A 40 -12.01 -12.69 -6.49
CA HIS A 40 -12.05 -12.95 -5.04
C HIS A 40 -11.94 -14.46 -4.74
N PRO A 41 -10.84 -15.12 -5.13
CA PRO A 41 -10.67 -16.57 -4.97
C PRO A 41 -10.79 -17.03 -3.52
N TRP A 42 -10.45 -16.19 -2.53
CA TRP A 42 -10.57 -16.48 -1.11
C TRP A 42 -12.01 -16.68 -0.61
N ASN A 43 -13.01 -16.20 -1.34
CA ASN A 43 -14.41 -16.43 -0.98
C ASN A 43 -14.98 -17.71 -1.62
N ALA A 44 -14.24 -18.35 -2.54
CA ALA A 44 -14.73 -19.49 -3.29
C ALA A 44 -14.91 -20.74 -2.40
N PRO A 45 -15.94 -21.57 -2.66
CA PRO A 45 -16.08 -22.84 -1.97
C PRO A 45 -14.85 -23.74 -2.19
N GLU A 46 -14.44 -24.49 -1.16
CA GLU A 46 -13.30 -25.41 -1.25
C GLU A 46 -13.42 -26.41 -2.43
N SER A 47 -14.65 -26.85 -2.74
CA SER A 47 -14.89 -27.75 -3.88
C SER A 47 -14.55 -27.10 -5.23
N VAL A 48 -14.83 -25.80 -5.38
CA VAL A 48 -14.52 -25.02 -6.59
C VAL A 48 -13.02 -24.79 -6.68
N LEU A 49 -12.37 -24.43 -5.58
CA LEU A 49 -10.92 -24.25 -5.51
C LEU A 49 -10.18 -25.55 -5.86
N HIS A 50 -10.59 -26.66 -5.27
CA HIS A 50 -10.00 -27.97 -5.54
C HIS A 50 -10.20 -28.40 -7.00
N ALA A 51 -11.39 -28.18 -7.58
CA ALA A 51 -11.65 -28.46 -8.99
C ALA A 51 -10.80 -27.59 -9.94
N ALA A 52 -10.50 -26.35 -9.54
CA ALA A 52 -9.61 -25.46 -10.27
C ALA A 52 -8.11 -25.77 -10.02
N GLY A 53 -7.79 -26.58 -9.02
CA GLY A 53 -6.42 -26.90 -8.61
C GLY A 53 -5.75 -25.80 -7.80
N ILE A 54 -6.53 -24.99 -7.07
CA ILE A 54 -6.06 -23.87 -6.26
C ILE A 54 -6.02 -24.26 -4.79
N GLU A 55 -4.90 -23.99 -4.14
CA GLU A 55 -4.64 -24.16 -2.72
C GLU A 55 -4.25 -22.80 -2.12
N LEU A 56 -5.19 -22.19 -1.38
CA LEU A 56 -4.99 -20.89 -0.78
C LEU A 56 -3.88 -20.94 0.28
N GLY A 57 -2.95 -19.98 0.23
CA GLY A 57 -1.75 -19.93 1.07
C GLY A 57 -0.56 -20.74 0.54
N SER A 58 -0.75 -21.51 -0.53
CA SER A 58 0.30 -22.34 -1.15
C SER A 58 0.57 -21.86 -2.58
N ASN A 59 -0.32 -22.19 -3.53
CA ASN A 59 -0.15 -21.79 -4.93
C ASN A 59 -0.83 -20.46 -5.27
N TYR A 60 -1.72 -19.98 -4.41
CA TYR A 60 -2.28 -18.64 -4.49
C TYR A 60 -2.46 -18.06 -3.08
N PRO A 61 -1.95 -16.86 -2.76
CA PRO A 61 -1.99 -16.34 -1.40
C PRO A 61 -3.41 -15.89 -0.99
N LEU A 62 -3.67 -15.91 0.31
CA LEU A 62 -4.78 -15.17 0.90
C LEU A 62 -4.54 -13.65 0.81
N PRO A 63 -5.58 -12.81 0.87
CA PRO A 63 -5.41 -11.38 1.04
C PRO A 63 -4.47 -11.06 2.21
N ILE A 64 -3.38 -10.34 1.91
CA ILE A 64 -2.40 -9.97 2.94
C ILE A 64 -3.03 -9.01 3.96
N VAL A 65 -3.95 -8.17 3.49
CA VAL A 65 -4.69 -7.20 4.30
C VAL A 65 -6.14 -7.19 3.84
N GLU A 66 -7.06 -7.29 4.79
CA GLU A 66 -8.49 -7.09 4.55
C GLU A 66 -8.79 -5.62 4.25
N ILE A 67 -9.66 -5.35 3.28
CA ILE A 67 -9.96 -3.97 2.83
C ILE A 67 -10.51 -3.10 3.96
N ASP A 68 -11.38 -3.66 4.82
CA ASP A 68 -11.93 -2.95 5.96
C ASP A 68 -10.85 -2.59 6.99
N ALA A 69 -9.91 -3.51 7.23
CA ALA A 69 -8.77 -3.27 8.11
C ALA A 69 -7.82 -2.22 7.53
N ALA A 70 -7.55 -2.28 6.22
CA ALA A 70 -6.76 -1.28 5.52
C ALA A 70 -7.39 0.12 5.65
N LYS A 71 -8.72 0.23 5.49
CA LYS A 71 -9.46 1.48 5.63
C LYS A 71 -9.38 2.05 7.04
N ALA A 72 -9.61 1.22 8.05
CA ALA A 72 -9.50 1.65 9.44
C ALA A 72 -8.08 2.16 9.77
N ARG A 73 -7.05 1.42 9.32
CA ARG A 73 -5.64 1.78 9.54
C ARG A 73 -5.26 3.09 8.83
N LEU A 74 -5.79 3.31 7.63
CA LEU A 74 -5.59 4.54 6.87
C LEU A 74 -6.23 5.74 7.57
N GLN A 75 -7.48 5.61 8.03
CA GLN A 75 -8.19 6.68 8.75
C GLN A 75 -7.46 7.06 10.04
N GLN A 76 -6.95 6.07 10.78
CA GLN A 76 -6.15 6.31 11.96
C GLN A 76 -4.86 7.08 11.62
N ALA A 77 -4.11 6.62 10.61
CA ALA A 77 -2.86 7.26 10.19
C ALA A 77 -3.07 8.73 9.76
N LEU A 78 -4.12 8.99 8.98
CA LEU A 78 -4.46 10.35 8.55
C LEU A 78 -4.83 11.24 9.75
N SER A 79 -5.57 10.70 10.71
CA SER A 79 -5.92 11.43 11.94
C SER A 79 -4.68 11.79 12.75
N GLU A 80 -3.75 10.86 12.91
CA GLU A 80 -2.47 11.07 13.60
C GLU A 80 -1.62 12.14 12.89
N MET A 81 -1.51 12.05 11.57
CA MET A 81 -0.79 13.03 10.75
C MET A 81 -1.38 14.44 10.92
N TRP A 82 -2.71 14.59 10.83
CA TRP A 82 -3.36 15.89 10.98
C TRP A 82 -3.22 16.46 12.39
N GLN A 83 -3.24 15.62 13.43
CA GLN A 83 -2.98 16.06 14.80
C GLN A 83 -1.55 16.58 14.95
N GLN A 84 -0.56 15.90 14.37
CA GLN A 84 0.83 16.33 14.39
C GLN A 84 1.04 17.63 13.61
N GLU A 85 0.41 17.78 12.44
CA GLU A 85 0.44 19.02 11.66
C GLU A 85 -0.18 20.19 12.43
N ALA A 86 -1.33 19.97 13.09
CA ALA A 86 -1.98 20.99 13.92
C ALA A 86 -1.14 21.38 15.14
N ALA A 87 -0.58 20.41 15.84
CA ALA A 87 0.30 20.65 16.99
C ALA A 87 1.58 21.40 16.58
N SER A 88 2.18 21.04 15.44
CA SER A 88 3.37 21.71 14.91
C SER A 88 3.06 23.17 14.53
N ARG A 89 1.90 23.43 13.92
CA ARG A 89 1.46 24.80 13.60
C ARG A 89 1.24 25.64 14.86
N ALA A 90 0.56 25.09 15.86
CA ALA A 90 0.31 25.78 17.12
C ALA A 90 1.61 26.08 17.91
N ALA A 91 2.59 25.18 17.86
CA ALA A 91 3.90 25.40 18.47
C ALA A 91 4.68 26.54 17.80
N ILE A 92 4.58 26.67 16.47
CA ILE A 92 5.17 27.79 15.72
C ILE A 92 4.50 29.10 16.11
N GLU A 93 3.17 29.16 16.19
CA GLU A 93 2.43 30.37 16.59
C GLU A 93 2.75 30.78 18.04
N ASN A 94 2.68 29.85 19.00
CA ASN A 94 2.94 30.17 20.42
C ASN A 94 4.42 30.50 20.70
N GLY A 95 5.36 30.06 19.86
CA GLY A 95 6.78 30.42 19.96
C GLY A 95 7.12 31.83 19.46
N THR A 96 6.17 32.54 18.83
CA THR A 96 6.41 33.89 18.27
C THR A 96 6.08 35.06 19.22
N GLU A 97 5.67 34.80 20.47
CA GLU A 97 5.39 35.85 21.48
C GLU A 97 6.58 36.26 22.37
N GLU A 98 7.71 35.55 22.35
CA GLU A 98 8.96 36.00 23.00
C GLU A 98 10.09 36.18 21.97
N GLY A 99 10.16 37.37 21.38
CA GLY A 99 11.38 37.85 20.70
C GLY A 99 11.15 38.54 19.36
N LEU A 100 11.11 39.87 19.38
CA LEU A 100 11.49 40.68 18.23
C LEU A 100 12.92 40.30 17.82
N GLY A 101 13.09 39.63 16.67
CA GLY A 101 14.41 39.21 16.19
C GLY A 101 14.40 38.61 14.78
N ASP A 102 14.32 39.51 13.79
CA ASP A 102 14.83 39.47 12.42
C ASP A 102 14.96 38.15 11.61
N SER A 103 14.30 38.15 10.44
CA SER A 103 14.64 37.46 9.18
C SER A 103 14.84 35.94 9.11
N ALA A 104 13.85 35.30 8.46
CA ALA A 104 13.99 34.29 7.41
C ALA A 104 15.00 33.14 7.59
N GLU A 105 14.48 31.94 7.86
CA GLU A 105 14.63 30.73 7.01
C GLU A 105 14.01 29.53 7.74
N SER A 106 12.92 28.97 7.19
CA SER A 106 12.39 27.69 7.63
C SER A 106 13.38 26.59 7.26
N THR A 107 14.04 26.00 8.26
CA THR A 107 14.98 24.88 8.09
C THR A 107 14.32 23.72 7.33
N PRO A 108 14.93 23.21 6.25
CA PRO A 108 14.41 22.05 5.55
C PRO A 108 14.52 20.81 6.45
N ILE A 109 13.54 19.91 6.34
CA ILE A 109 13.59 18.56 6.92
C ILE A 109 14.86 17.88 6.41
N ALA A 110 15.83 17.63 7.31
CA ALA A 110 17.06 16.95 6.97
C ALA A 110 16.78 15.46 6.71
N PHE A 111 16.95 15.02 5.47
CA PHE A 111 17.01 13.60 5.15
C PHE A 111 18.26 12.98 5.81
N PRO A 112 18.17 11.84 6.49
CA PRO A 112 19.33 11.16 7.05
C PRO A 112 20.27 10.74 5.91
N GLN A 113 21.42 11.39 5.84
CA GLN A 113 22.54 10.96 5.02
C GLN A 113 23.27 9.89 5.82
N ASP A 114 23.04 8.62 5.49
CA ASP A 114 24.04 7.55 5.52
C ASP A 114 23.36 6.18 5.28
N ILE A 115 23.27 5.80 4.00
CA ILE A 115 23.35 4.39 3.61
C ILE A 115 24.62 4.27 2.78
N GLN A 116 25.74 3.99 3.46
CA GLN A 116 26.99 3.63 2.80
C GLN A 116 26.83 2.23 2.20
N MET A 117 26.50 2.15 0.91
CA MET A 117 26.63 0.93 0.13
C MET A 117 28.13 0.74 -0.12
N ALA A 118 28.75 -0.21 0.59
CA ALA A 118 30.12 -0.61 0.33
C ALA A 118 30.18 -1.34 -1.03
N GLU A 119 30.57 -0.63 -2.08
CA GLU A 119 30.90 -1.23 -3.37
C GLU A 119 32.30 -1.86 -3.28
N ASN A 120 32.37 -3.16 -3.01
CA ASN A 120 33.59 -3.93 -3.17
C ASN A 120 33.88 -4.14 -4.66
N HIS A 121 34.76 -3.32 -5.24
CA HIS A 121 35.36 -3.61 -6.54
C HIS A 121 36.54 -4.58 -6.35
N GLU A 122 36.41 -5.83 -6.83
CA GLU A 122 37.56 -6.71 -7.03
C GLU A 122 38.39 -6.25 -8.24
N PRO A 123 39.73 -6.35 -8.20
CA PRO A 123 40.56 -6.00 -9.34
C PRO A 123 40.54 -7.12 -10.39
N VAL A 124 40.37 -6.71 -11.65
CA VAL A 124 40.55 -7.57 -12.82
C VAL A 124 41.99 -8.08 -12.86
N ARG A 125 42.17 -9.41 -12.99
CA ARG A 125 43.48 -10.03 -13.21
C ARG A 125 43.80 -10.02 -14.71
N ASP A 126 45.04 -9.63 -15.03
CA ASP A 126 45.66 -9.62 -16.36
C ASP A 126 45.65 -10.98 -17.08
#